data_AF-A0A382KNA8-F1
#
_entry.id   AF-A0A382KNA8-F1
#
_cell.length_a   1.000
_cell.length_b   1.000
_cell.length_c   1.000
_cell.angle_alpha   90.00
_cell.angle_beta   90.00
_cell.angle_gamma   90.00
#
_symmetry.space_group_name_H-M   'P 1'
#
loop_
_entity.id
_entity.type
_entity.pdbx_description
1 polymer ?
#
loop_
_entity_poly.entity_id
_entity_poly.type
_entity_poly.pdbx_seq_one_letter_code
_entity_poly.pdbx_strand_id
1 'polypeptide(L)' 'QGTNLGISHIKINEDTIRTPLGGFINHANEANTVKVELRDEKYTKKWSLITLRDIKKGEELTVRYTFYNI' A
#
# COMPACT_ATOMS: atom_id res chain seq x y z
N GLN A 1 -5.29 15.63 -3.37
CA GLN A 1 -5.12 14.38 -4.16
C GLN A 1 -3.77 13.81 -3.75
N GLY A 2 -3.70 12.56 -3.29
CA GLY A 2 -2.45 11.96 -2.81
C GLY A 2 -1.53 11.49 -3.95
N THR A 3 -0.26 11.26 -3.65
CA THR A 3 0.73 10.71 -4.58
C THR A 3 0.65 9.19 -4.60
N ASN A 4 0.54 8.58 -5.78
CA ASN A 4 0.66 7.12 -5.93
C ASN A 4 2.14 6.74 -5.90
N LEU A 5 2.55 6.03 -4.85
CA LEU A 5 3.93 5.58 -4.62
C LEU A 5 4.27 4.29 -5.35
N GLY A 6 3.28 3.65 -5.98
CA GLY A 6 3.45 2.42 -6.74
C GLY A 6 2.71 1.23 -6.14
N ILE A 7 2.98 0.06 -6.71
CA ILE A 7 2.29 -1.19 -6.40
C ILE A 7 2.85 -1.77 -5.10
N SER A 8 1.98 -2.06 -4.13
CA SER A 8 2.34 -2.74 -2.89
C SER A 8 2.05 -4.24 -2.94
N HIS A 9 0.90 -4.60 -3.54
CA HIS A 9 0.41 -5.97 -3.58
C HIS A 9 -0.22 -6.26 -4.94
N ILE A 10 -0.10 -7.51 -5.38
CA ILE A 10 -0.79 -8.05 -6.56
C ILE A 10 -1.43 -9.37 -6.12
N LYS A 11 -2.71 -9.57 -6.45
CA LYS A 11 -3.39 -10.86 -6.27
C LYS A 11 -3.48 -11.57 -7.62
N ILE A 12 -2.93 -12.78 -7.66
CA ILE A 12 -2.99 -13.68 -8.79
C ILE A 12 -3.68 -14.95 -8.29
N ASN A 13 -4.87 -15.24 -8.82
CA ASN A 13 -5.73 -16.31 -8.29
C ASN A 13 -6.01 -16.09 -6.80
N GLU A 14 -5.63 -17.02 -5.93
CA GLU A 14 -5.80 -16.93 -4.47
C GLU A 14 -4.58 -16.34 -3.76
N ASP A 15 -3.43 -16.28 -4.43
CA ASP A 15 -2.17 -15.83 -3.85
C ASP A 15 -2.02 -14.31 -3.88
N THR A 16 -1.55 -13.77 -2.76
CA THR A 16 -1.20 -12.35 -2.63
C THR A 16 0.31 -12.18 -2.59
N ILE A 17 0.86 -11.57 -3.64
CA ILE A 17 2.28 -11.29 -3.78
C ILE A 17 2.55 -9.86 -3.32
N ARG A 18 3.55 -9.69 -2.44
CA ARG A 18 4.04 -8.37 -2.02
C ARG A 18 5.21 -7.95 -2.89
N THR A 19 5.18 -6.73 -3.39
CA THR A 19 6.37 -6.09 -3.95
C THR A 19 7.32 -5.68 -2.82
N PRO A 20 8.57 -5.27 -3.10
CA PRO A 20 9.44 -4.71 -2.06
C PRO A 20 8.76 -3.56 -1.27
N LEU A 21 7.98 -2.71 -1.95
CA LEU A 21 7.24 -1.64 -1.29
C LEU A 21 6.21 -2.17 -0.26
N GLY A 22 5.46 -3.23 -0.60
CA GLY A 22 4.51 -3.84 0.35
C GLY A 22 5.17 -4.77 1.38
N GLY A 23 6.37 -5.27 1.10
CA GLY A 23 7.12 -6.18 1.97
C GLY A 23 7.84 -5.46 3.12
N PHE A 24 8.30 -4.23 2.88
CA PHE A 24 9.11 -3.45 3.84
C PHE A 24 8.39 -2.25 4.45
N ILE A 25 7.16 -1.92 4.05
CA ILE A 25 6.43 -0.81 4.65
C ILE A 25 5.96 -1.15 6.07
N ASN A 26 6.23 -0.24 6.99
CA ASN A 26 5.89 -0.40 8.40
C ASN A 26 4.46 0.06 8.70
N HIS A 27 4.00 -0.33 9.89
CA HIS A 27 2.68 -0.01 10.40
C HIS A 27 2.69 1.21 11.32
N ALA A 28 1.64 2.03 11.24
CA ALA A 28 1.27 2.98 12.29
C ALA A 28 -0.25 3.11 12.40
N ASN A 29 -0.75 3.44 13.59
CA ASN A 29 -2.16 3.77 13.82
C ASN A 29 -2.54 5.07 13.10
N GLU A 30 -1.67 6.07 13.18
CA GLU A 30 -1.75 7.33 12.45
C GLU A 30 -0.87 7.26 11.18
N ALA A 31 -1.30 6.42 10.24
CA ALA A 31 -0.58 6.20 8.99
C ALA A 31 -0.64 7.42 8.07
N ASN A 32 0.43 7.64 7.29
CA ASN A 32 0.50 8.70 6.27
C ASN A 32 0.27 8.19 4.84
N THR A 33 0.06 6.88 4.68
CA THR A 33 -0.33 6.24 3.41
C THR A 33 -1.53 5.31 3.58
N VAL A 34 -2.22 5.05 2.48
CA VAL A 34 -3.33 4.09 2.39
C VAL A 34 -3.16 3.15 1.21
N LYS A 35 -3.59 1.91 1.38
CA LYS A 35 -3.63 0.89 0.34
C LYS A 35 -4.95 1.04 -0.45
N VAL A 36 -4.87 1.34 -1.74
CA VAL A 36 -6.02 1.49 -2.63
C VAL A 36 -6.05 0.36 -3.65
N GLU A 37 -7.17 -0.34 -3.74
CA GLU A 37 -7.41 -1.35 -4.77
C GLU A 37 -7.65 -0.64 -6.11
N LEU A 38 -6.83 -0.99 -7.10
CA LEU A 38 -6.95 -0.53 -8.48
C LEU A 38 -7.42 -1.71 -9.33
N ARG A 39 -8.41 -1.47 -10.19
CA ARG A 39 -8.82 -2.46 -11.20
C ARG A 39 -7.71 -2.60 -12.24
N ASP A 40 -7.39 -3.84 -12.59
CA ASP A 40 -6.39 -4.18 -13.60
C ASP A 40 -6.97 -5.35 -14.41
N GLU A 41 -6.93 -5.28 -15.74
CA GLU A 41 -7.46 -6.35 -16.59
C GLU A 41 -6.55 -7.60 -16.59
N LYS A 42 -5.29 -7.43 -16.18
CA LYS A 42 -4.26 -8.48 -16.21
C LYS A 42 -4.12 -9.26 -14.91
N TYR A 43 -4.59 -8.69 -13.79
CA TYR A 43 -4.50 -9.29 -12.46
C TYR A 43 -5.87 -9.33 -11.81
N THR A 44 -6.12 -10.33 -10.96
CA THR A 44 -7.39 -10.43 -10.24
C THR A 44 -7.61 -9.19 -9.37
N LYS A 45 -6.57 -8.71 -8.67
CA LYS A 45 -6.56 -7.44 -7.94
C LYS A 45 -5.15 -6.85 -7.87
N LYS A 46 -5.07 -5.53 -7.79
CA LYS A 46 -3.82 -4.79 -7.58
C LYS A 46 -4.04 -3.73 -6.51
N TRP A 47 -3.06 -3.54 -5.63
CA TRP A 47 -3.11 -2.46 -4.66
C TRP A 47 -1.91 -1.55 -4.76
N SER A 48 -2.19 -0.25 -4.82
CA SER A 48 -1.18 0.81 -4.76
C SER A 48 -1.17 1.50 -3.40
N LEU A 49 0.00 1.99 -2.99
CA LEU A 49 0.13 2.88 -1.85
C LEU A 49 -0.07 4.32 -2.31
N ILE A 50 -1.01 5.02 -1.69
CA ILE A 50 -1.30 6.42 -1.97
C ILE A 50 -1.06 7.23 -0.69
N THR A 51 -0.36 8.36 -0.81
CA THR A 51 -0.17 9.26 0.33
C THR A 51 -1.48 9.92 0.75
N LEU A 52 -1.70 10.08 2.05
CA LEU A 52 -2.87 10.79 2.58
C LEU A 52 -2.65 12.30 2.65
N ARG A 53 -1.39 12.72 2.63
CA ARG A 53 -0.90 14.10 2.71
C ARG A 53 0.47 14.20 2.04
N ASP A 54 0.99 15.41 1.93
CA ASP A 54 2.38 15.62 1.53
C ASP A 54 3.32 15.03 2.59
N ILE A 55 4.33 14.29 2.11
CA ILE A 55 5.35 13.63 2.93
C ILE A 55 6.64 14.44 2.83
N LYS A 56 7.18 14.87 3.97
CA LYS A 56 8.43 15.63 3.99
C LYS A 56 9.64 14.72 3.90
N LYS A 57 10.76 15.27 3.44
CA LYS A 57 12.03 14.55 3.39
C LYS A 57 12.38 14.00 4.78
N GLY A 58 12.66 12.70 4.85
CA GLY A 58 13.03 12.02 6.10
C GLY A 58 11.86 11.51 6.92
N GLU A 59 10.61 11.80 6.56
CA GLU A 59 9.46 11.13 7.16
C GLU A 59 9.38 9.68 6.68
N GLU A 60 9.17 8.76 7.62
CA GLU A 60 8.93 7.35 7.30
C GLU A 60 7.53 7.18 6.70
N LEU A 61 7.42 6.33 5.67
CA LEU A 61 6.15 5.93 5.11
C LEU A 61 5.55 4.80 5.95
N THR A 62 4.35 5.00 6.45
CA THR A 62 3.63 4.02 7.27
C THR A 62 2.24 3.77 6.71
N VAL A 63 1.75 2.54 6.84
CA VAL A 63 0.42 2.14 6.39
C VAL A 63 -0.38 1.56 7.56
N ARG A 64 -1.68 1.80 7.61
CA ARG A 64 -2.53 1.12 8.58
C ARG A 64 -2.75 -0.32 8.09
N TYR A 65 -2.29 -1.31 8.86
CA TYR A 65 -2.55 -2.71 8.55
C TYR A 65 -4.04 -2.96 8.71
N THR A 66 -4.69 -3.34 7.62
CA THR A 66 -6.12 -3.66 7.61
C THR A 66 -6.39 -5.17 7.66
N PHE A 67 -5.33 -5.98 7.57
CA PHE A 67 -5.42 -7.44 7.61
C PHE A 67 -5.22 -8.05 8.99
N TYR A 68 -4.75 -7.26 9.97
CA TYR A 68 -4.47 -7.70 11.32
C TYR A 68 -5.10 -6.70 12.30
N ASN A 69 -5.76 -7.20 13.34
CA ASN A 69 -6.08 -6.38 14.51
C ASN A 69 -4.83 -6.35 15.38
N ILE A 70 -4.10 -5.24 15.30
CA ILE A 70 -2.92 -4.93 16.11
C ILE A 70 -3.28 -3.80 17.06
#